data_AF-T0LW18-F1
#
_entry.id   AF-T0LW18-F1
#
_cell.length_a   1.000
_cell.length_b   1.000
_cell.length_c   1.000
_cell.angle_alpha   90.00
_cell.angle_beta   90.00
_cell.angle_gamma   90.00
#
_symmetry.space_group_name_H-M   'P 1'
#
loop_
_entity.id
_entity.type
_entity.pdbx_description
1 polymer ?
#
loop_
_entity_poly.entity_id
_entity_poly.type
_entity_poly.pdbx_seq_one_letter_code
_entity_poly.pdbx_strand_id
1 'polypeptide(L)'
;MYIYDPEFDREDYRKTFGETGDARKAMKEFPEYLTFERSLLGYIIRENTYKDAFSVFPRYLSMFFIHAYQSYIFNRILSERMKLTGSMYKVLGGDILYPVDRYFNPDRNQMIRASSYNIEKLNRLSMENRIRPAIPLIGYDTELSSGLEGDIEKKIMEDEEINKKDFNLSSDRRMGSSGDYRIISVLPVDFKIIGKNKIKFSLGKGVYATSLLREFIKGNLN
;
A
#
# COMPACT_ATOMS: atom_id res chain seq x y z
N MET A 1 -10.89 18.60 -6.92
CA MET A 1 -11.42 18.79 -5.55
C MET A 1 -10.23 18.76 -4.63
N TYR A 2 -9.87 19.88 -4.00
CA TYR A 2 -8.81 19.92 -3.00
C TYR A 2 -9.32 19.21 -1.75
N ILE A 3 -8.65 18.14 -1.31
CA ILE A 3 -9.00 17.45 -0.07
C ILE A 3 -8.32 18.23 1.04
N TYR A 4 -9.01 19.26 1.55
CA TYR A 4 -8.56 20.00 2.73
C TYR A 4 -8.62 19.09 3.94
N ASP A 5 -7.50 18.93 4.63
CA ASP A 5 -7.45 18.24 5.91
C ASP A 5 -7.00 19.23 7.00
N PRO A 6 -7.91 19.71 7.87
CA PRO A 6 -7.58 20.68 8.90
C PRO A 6 -6.55 20.17 9.93
N GLU A 7 -6.32 18.86 10.02
CA GLU A 7 -5.30 18.28 10.90
C GLU A 7 -3.89 18.60 10.41
N PHE A 8 -3.69 18.53 9.08
CA PHE A 8 -2.38 18.62 8.42
C PHE A 8 -2.16 19.95 7.68
N ASP A 9 -3.21 20.52 7.09
CA ASP A 9 -3.15 21.77 6.33
C ASP A 9 -3.21 22.96 7.29
N ARG A 10 -2.04 23.39 7.77
CA ARG A 10 -1.94 24.52 8.72
C ARG A 10 -1.37 25.77 8.09
N GLU A 11 -0.82 25.66 6.88
CA GLU A 11 -0.15 26.75 6.20
C GLU A 11 -1.10 27.50 5.26
N ASP A 12 -1.25 28.81 5.51
CA ASP A 12 -2.19 29.67 4.80
C ASP A 12 -1.99 29.69 3.28
N TYR A 13 -0.75 29.54 2.80
CA TYR A 13 -0.45 29.48 1.37
C TYR A 13 -1.00 28.20 0.70
N ARG A 14 -1.00 27.05 1.41
CA ARG A 14 -1.57 25.79 0.87
C ARG A 14 -3.09 25.89 0.83
N LYS A 15 -3.71 26.42 1.91
CA LYS A 15 -5.16 26.65 1.98
C LYS A 15 -5.63 27.56 0.87
N THR A 16 -4.96 28.71 0.73
CA THR A 16 -5.28 29.71 -0.30
C THR A 16 -5.21 29.10 -1.70
N PHE A 17 -4.16 28.32 -2.00
CA PHE A 17 -4.07 27.64 -3.30
C PHE A 17 -5.16 26.57 -3.48
N GLY A 18 -5.45 25.78 -2.44
CA GLY A 18 -6.49 24.75 -2.47
C GLY A 18 -7.89 25.30 -2.73
N GLU A 19 -8.20 26.47 -2.18
CA GLU A 19 -9.49 27.16 -2.35
C GLU A 19 -9.60 27.90 -3.68
N THR A 20 -8.53 28.56 -4.11
CA THR A 20 -8.57 29.47 -5.28
C THR A 20 -8.15 28.81 -6.58
N GLY A 21 -7.28 27.80 -6.53
CA GLY A 21 -6.60 27.24 -7.70
C GLY A 21 -5.66 28.23 -8.40
N ASP A 22 -5.40 29.41 -7.84
CA ASP A 22 -4.55 30.44 -8.47
C ASP A 22 -3.07 30.09 -8.31
N ALA A 23 -2.53 29.40 -9.31
CA ALA A 23 -1.13 28.99 -9.30
C ALA A 23 -0.15 30.19 -9.32
N ARG A 24 -0.53 31.33 -9.92
CA ARG A 24 0.33 32.52 -9.98
C ARG A 24 0.44 33.19 -8.62
N LYS A 25 -0.68 33.27 -7.88
CA LYS A 25 -0.69 33.72 -6.49
C LYS A 25 0.08 32.76 -5.60
N ALA A 26 -0.19 31.47 -5.71
CA ALA A 26 0.52 30.43 -4.94
C ALA A 26 2.04 30.47 -5.17
N MET A 27 2.51 30.70 -6.40
CA MET A 27 3.94 30.84 -6.70
C MET A 27 4.62 32.00 -5.95
N LYS A 28 3.87 33.05 -5.58
CA LYS A 28 4.40 34.17 -4.77
C LYS A 28 4.38 33.87 -3.28
N GLU A 29 3.40 33.10 -2.81
CA GLU A 29 3.16 32.83 -1.39
C GLU A 29 3.91 31.59 -0.87
N PHE A 30 4.15 30.60 -1.73
CA PHE A 30 4.85 29.36 -1.35
C PHE A 30 6.33 29.65 -1.04
N PRO A 31 6.85 29.25 0.14
CA PRO A 31 8.25 29.42 0.51
C PRO A 31 9.23 28.82 -0.52
N GLU A 32 10.38 29.49 -0.72
CA GLU A 32 11.36 29.10 -1.75
C GLU A 32 11.94 27.69 -1.57
N TYR A 33 12.00 27.20 -0.33
CA TYR A 33 12.50 25.84 -0.02
C TYR A 33 11.56 24.72 -0.50
N LEU A 34 10.31 25.03 -0.86
CA LEU A 34 9.34 24.07 -1.41
C LEU A 34 9.58 23.88 -2.91
N THR A 35 10.76 23.39 -3.27
CA THR A 35 11.23 23.33 -4.65
C THR A 35 10.35 22.48 -5.56
N PHE A 36 9.80 21.37 -5.03
CA PHE A 36 8.94 20.47 -5.80
C PHE A 36 7.57 21.12 -6.07
N GLU A 37 6.91 21.63 -5.03
CA GLU A 37 5.62 22.30 -5.16
C GLU A 37 5.72 23.53 -6.05
N ARG A 38 6.78 24.34 -5.91
CA ARG A 38 7.01 25.50 -6.78
C ARG A 38 7.26 25.08 -8.23
N SER A 39 7.97 23.97 -8.46
CA SER A 39 8.14 23.42 -9.82
C SER A 39 6.80 22.99 -10.44
N LEU A 40 5.93 22.37 -9.64
CA LEU A 40 4.58 21.98 -10.05
C LEU A 40 3.73 23.21 -10.40
N LEU A 41 3.73 24.24 -9.54
CA LEU A 41 3.05 25.50 -9.79
C LEU A 41 3.56 26.17 -11.08
N GLY A 42 4.89 26.15 -11.30
CA GLY A 42 5.52 26.70 -12.50
C GLY A 42 5.05 26.00 -13.78
N TYR A 43 4.91 24.66 -13.74
CA TYR A 43 4.34 23.89 -14.83
C TYR A 43 2.89 24.26 -15.09
N ILE A 44 2.05 24.30 -14.05
CA ILE A 44 0.62 24.64 -14.17
C ILE A 44 0.44 26.04 -14.77
N ILE A 45 1.26 27.02 -14.36
CA ILE A 45 1.22 28.38 -14.92
C ILE A 45 1.57 28.40 -16.40
N ARG A 46 2.56 27.60 -16.82
CA ARG A 46 3.09 27.57 -18.19
C ARG A 46 2.16 26.83 -19.15
N GLU A 47 1.74 25.63 -18.77
CA GLU A 47 0.97 24.72 -19.63
C GLU A 47 -0.55 24.92 -19.46
N ASN A 48 -0.97 25.66 -18.44
CA ASN A 48 -2.38 25.87 -18.08
C ASN A 48 -3.16 24.54 -17.95
N THR A 49 -2.49 23.50 -17.46
CA THR A 49 -3.06 22.17 -17.25
C THR A 49 -2.37 21.44 -16.10
N TYR A 50 -3.11 20.53 -15.46
CA TYR A 50 -2.57 19.57 -14.48
C TYR A 50 -2.05 18.30 -15.16
N LYS A 51 -2.40 18.10 -16.44
CA LYS A 51 -1.97 16.93 -17.19
C LYS A 51 -0.44 16.91 -17.21
N ASP A 52 0.13 15.78 -16.78
CA ASP A 52 1.57 15.53 -16.74
C ASP A 52 2.36 16.44 -15.81
N ALA A 53 1.70 17.11 -14.86
CA ALA A 53 2.38 17.99 -13.91
C ALA A 53 3.40 17.22 -13.04
N PHE A 54 3.17 15.92 -12.78
CA PHE A 54 4.11 15.04 -12.08
C PHE A 54 5.39 14.72 -12.89
N SER A 55 5.44 15.08 -14.18
CA SER A 55 6.65 14.95 -15.00
C SER A 55 7.79 15.87 -14.57
N VAL A 56 7.49 16.92 -13.78
CA VAL A 56 8.51 17.80 -13.19
C VAL A 56 9.27 17.14 -12.04
N PHE A 57 8.72 16.09 -11.44
CA PHE A 57 9.35 15.40 -10.34
C PHE A 57 10.38 14.38 -10.85
N PRO A 58 11.44 14.11 -10.08
CA PRO A 58 12.26 12.93 -10.28
C PRO A 58 11.41 11.66 -10.24
N ARG A 59 11.75 10.67 -11.07
CA ARG A 59 10.98 9.41 -11.20
C ARG A 59 10.65 8.76 -9.85
N TYR A 60 11.58 8.74 -8.91
CA TYR A 60 11.37 8.10 -7.61
C TYR A 60 10.24 8.77 -6.80
N LEU A 61 10.12 10.10 -6.89
CA LEU A 61 9.10 10.85 -6.19
C LEU A 61 7.74 10.66 -6.85
N SER A 62 7.67 10.62 -8.18
CA SER A 62 6.43 10.31 -8.88
C SER A 62 5.94 8.88 -8.58
N MET A 63 6.85 7.91 -8.55
CA MET A 63 6.54 6.52 -8.17
C MET A 63 6.08 6.38 -6.72
N PHE A 64 6.58 7.24 -5.82
CA PHE A 64 6.16 7.22 -4.41
C PHE A 64 4.65 7.39 -4.25
N PHE A 65 4.02 8.29 -5.01
CA PHE A 65 2.56 8.47 -4.96
C PHE A 65 1.80 7.23 -5.43
N ILE A 66 2.27 6.59 -6.50
CA ILE A 66 1.67 5.33 -7.00
C ILE A 66 1.79 4.23 -5.95
N HIS A 67 2.96 4.04 -5.36
CA HIS A 67 3.17 3.04 -4.31
C HIS A 67 2.39 3.33 -3.02
N ALA A 68 2.22 4.61 -2.67
CA ALA A 68 1.38 5.02 -1.55
C ALA A 68 -0.09 4.62 -1.79
N TYR A 69 -0.60 4.87 -3.00
CA TYR A 69 -1.96 4.49 -3.38
C TYR A 69 -2.16 2.96 -3.43
N GLN A 70 -1.20 2.22 -4.01
CA GLN A 70 -1.20 0.76 -3.96
C GLN A 70 -1.21 0.22 -2.52
N SER A 71 -0.45 0.86 -1.62
CA SER A 71 -0.40 0.48 -0.21
C SER A 71 -1.72 0.76 0.50
N TYR A 72 -2.39 1.87 0.16
CA TYR A 72 -3.72 2.20 0.67
C TYR A 72 -4.76 1.14 0.24
N ILE A 73 -4.80 0.79 -1.04
CA ILE A 73 -5.69 -0.27 -1.57
C ILE A 73 -5.40 -1.61 -0.88
N PHE A 74 -4.13 -2.00 -0.80
CA PHE A 74 -3.72 -3.22 -0.09
C PHE A 74 -4.23 -3.26 1.35
N ASN A 75 -4.11 -2.14 2.09
CA ASN A 75 -4.58 -2.06 3.47
C ASN A 75 -6.11 -2.17 3.57
N ARG A 76 -6.86 -1.62 2.59
CA ARG A 76 -8.31 -1.80 2.51
C ARG A 76 -8.66 -3.27 2.27
N ILE A 77 -8.01 -3.93 1.30
CA ILE A 77 -8.26 -5.35 0.97
C ILE A 77 -7.97 -6.23 2.18
N LEU A 78 -6.79 -6.02 2.80
CA LEU A 78 -6.40 -6.73 4.00
C LEU A 78 -7.42 -6.55 5.13
N SER A 79 -7.93 -5.33 5.33
CA SER A 79 -8.91 -5.04 6.39
C SER A 79 -10.23 -5.79 6.16
N GLU A 80 -10.75 -5.80 4.93
CA GLU A 80 -11.97 -6.54 4.59
C GLU A 80 -11.77 -8.05 4.72
N ARG A 81 -10.62 -8.57 4.26
CA ARG A 81 -10.25 -9.98 4.45
C ARG A 81 -10.17 -10.35 5.94
N MET A 82 -9.59 -9.50 6.78
CA MET A 82 -9.49 -9.76 8.22
C MET A 82 -10.87 -9.75 8.89
N LYS A 83 -11.80 -8.87 8.48
CA LYS A 83 -13.19 -8.88 8.96
C LYS A 83 -13.91 -10.19 8.62
N LEU A 84 -13.69 -10.71 7.42
CA LEU A 84 -14.31 -11.95 6.95
C LEU A 84 -13.74 -13.19 7.66
N THR A 85 -12.41 -13.28 7.76
CA THR A 85 -11.72 -14.51 8.18
C THR A 85 -11.43 -14.56 9.68
N GLY A 86 -11.29 -13.41 10.34
CA GLY A 86 -10.82 -13.32 11.72
C GLY A 86 -9.46 -13.96 11.96
N SER A 87 -8.67 -14.22 10.91
CA SER A 87 -7.47 -15.06 10.99
C SER A 87 -6.37 -14.60 10.07
N MET A 88 -5.16 -14.48 10.63
CA MET A 88 -3.94 -14.10 9.93
C MET A 88 -3.35 -15.20 9.05
N TYR A 89 -3.82 -16.45 9.16
CA TYR A 89 -3.24 -17.62 8.50
C TYR A 89 -4.25 -18.43 7.68
N LYS A 90 -5.56 -18.16 7.82
CA LYS A 90 -6.60 -18.87 7.08
C LYS A 90 -6.40 -18.73 5.58
N VAL A 91 -6.37 -19.88 4.90
CA VAL A 91 -6.29 -19.95 3.44
C VAL A 91 -7.71 -20.15 2.89
N LEU A 92 -8.10 -19.29 1.96
CA LEU A 92 -9.35 -19.35 1.20
C LEU A 92 -9.09 -19.97 -0.18
N GLY A 93 -10.12 -20.57 -0.77
CA GLY A 93 -10.03 -21.03 -2.15
C GLY A 93 -9.83 -19.84 -3.10
N GLY A 94 -8.85 -19.94 -4.00
CA GLY A 94 -8.48 -18.84 -4.91
C GLY A 94 -7.40 -17.89 -4.39
N ASP A 95 -6.94 -18.07 -3.14
CA ASP A 95 -5.80 -17.33 -2.61
C ASP A 95 -4.53 -17.56 -3.45
N ILE A 96 -3.72 -16.52 -3.52
CA ILE A 96 -2.31 -16.60 -3.90
C ILE A 96 -1.48 -16.69 -2.63
N LEU A 97 -0.52 -17.61 -2.61
CA LEU A 97 0.37 -17.85 -1.46
C LEU A 97 1.82 -17.95 -1.90
N TYR A 98 2.72 -17.64 -0.97
CA TYR A 98 4.16 -17.86 -1.13
C TYR A 98 4.71 -18.67 0.04
N PRO A 99 5.67 -19.59 -0.21
CA PRO A 99 6.59 -20.05 0.81
C PRO A 99 7.32 -18.89 1.45
N VAL A 100 7.56 -19.01 2.75
CA VAL A 100 8.25 -17.97 3.52
C VAL A 100 9.43 -18.55 4.30
N ASP A 101 10.48 -17.76 4.46
CA ASP A 101 11.58 -18.08 5.36
C ASP A 101 11.22 -17.81 6.84
N ARG A 102 12.18 -18.04 7.74
CA ARG A 102 12.03 -17.78 9.19
C ARG A 102 11.60 -16.35 9.52
N TYR A 103 11.99 -15.37 8.70
CA TYR A 103 11.68 -13.95 8.89
C TYR A 103 10.45 -13.51 8.11
N PHE A 104 9.69 -14.45 7.55
CA PHE A 104 8.55 -14.20 6.68
C PHE A 104 8.91 -13.49 5.37
N ASN A 105 10.15 -13.61 4.87
CA ASN A 105 10.46 -13.14 3.52
C ASN A 105 9.87 -14.16 2.51
N PRO A 106 9.02 -13.74 1.55
CA PRO A 106 8.39 -14.64 0.60
C PRO A 106 9.35 -15.05 -0.53
N ASP A 107 9.35 -16.34 -0.90
CA ASP A 107 9.97 -16.81 -2.13
C ASP A 107 9.03 -16.59 -3.32
N ARG A 108 9.23 -15.46 -4.01
CA ARG A 108 8.38 -15.03 -5.13
C ARG A 108 8.45 -15.94 -6.36
N ASN A 109 9.43 -16.83 -6.44
CA ASN A 109 9.53 -17.78 -7.56
C ASN A 109 8.58 -18.98 -7.40
N GLN A 110 7.99 -19.15 -6.21
CA GLN A 110 7.13 -20.27 -5.88
C GLN A 110 5.72 -19.80 -5.54
N MET A 111 5.06 -19.10 -6.47
CA MET A 111 3.66 -18.73 -6.31
C MET A 111 2.78 -19.99 -6.29
N ILE A 112 1.90 -20.09 -5.29
CA ILE A 112 0.96 -21.20 -5.13
C ILE A 112 -0.46 -20.66 -5.18
N ARG A 113 -1.33 -21.31 -5.97
CA ARG A 113 -2.77 -21.01 -6.00
C ARG A 113 -3.54 -22.01 -5.16
N ALA A 114 -4.39 -21.51 -4.27
CA ALA A 114 -5.30 -22.34 -3.50
C ALA A 114 -6.49 -22.78 -4.34
N SER A 115 -6.83 -24.06 -4.24
CA SER A 115 -8.01 -24.68 -4.86
C SER A 115 -8.64 -25.67 -3.88
N SER A 116 -9.84 -26.15 -4.19
CA SER A 116 -10.52 -27.17 -3.39
C SER A 116 -9.67 -28.44 -3.17
N TYR A 117 -8.76 -28.77 -4.11
CA TYR A 117 -7.92 -29.96 -4.04
C TYR A 117 -6.73 -29.85 -3.08
N ASN A 118 -6.24 -28.64 -2.80
CA ASN A 118 -5.02 -28.44 -2.01
C ASN A 118 -5.25 -27.63 -0.71
N ILE A 119 -6.45 -27.08 -0.52
CA ILE A 119 -6.74 -26.12 0.56
C ILE A 119 -6.45 -26.65 1.96
N GLU A 120 -6.67 -27.93 2.23
CA GLU A 120 -6.40 -28.54 3.54
C GLU A 120 -4.89 -28.55 3.84
N LYS A 121 -4.08 -29.00 2.87
CA LYS A 121 -2.61 -28.98 2.96
C LYS A 121 -2.09 -27.55 3.11
N LEU A 122 -2.63 -26.60 2.35
CA LEU A 122 -2.21 -25.20 2.42
C LEU A 122 -2.56 -24.56 3.76
N ASN A 123 -3.75 -24.84 4.32
CA ASN A 123 -4.11 -24.37 5.65
C ASN A 123 -3.13 -24.90 6.71
N ARG A 124 -2.79 -26.20 6.65
CA ARG A 124 -1.79 -26.79 7.56
C ARG A 124 -0.43 -26.10 7.42
N LEU A 125 0.08 -25.95 6.20
CA LEU A 125 1.37 -25.29 5.96
C LEU A 125 1.37 -23.81 6.40
N SER A 126 0.24 -23.11 6.26
CA SER A 126 0.09 -21.74 6.72
C SER A 126 0.09 -21.68 8.25
N MET A 127 -0.63 -22.58 8.93
CA MET A 127 -0.58 -22.69 10.40
C MET A 127 0.83 -23.00 10.92
N GLU A 128 1.59 -23.81 10.18
CA GLU A 128 3.00 -24.13 10.47
C GLU A 128 3.99 -22.99 10.10
N ASN A 129 3.49 -21.82 9.67
CA ASN A 129 4.30 -20.67 9.23
C ASN A 129 5.24 -20.96 8.06
N ARG A 130 4.93 -21.95 7.22
CA ARG A 130 5.75 -22.32 6.06
C ARG A 130 5.37 -21.61 4.78
N ILE A 131 4.11 -21.20 4.69
CA ILE A 131 3.56 -20.39 3.60
C ILE A 131 2.68 -19.28 4.17
N ARG A 132 2.42 -18.23 3.39
CA ARG A 132 1.46 -17.19 3.73
C ARG A 132 0.59 -16.79 2.55
N PRO A 133 -0.71 -16.54 2.77
CA PRO A 133 -1.53 -15.82 1.79
C PRO A 133 -0.92 -14.45 1.50
N ALA A 134 -1.07 -14.02 0.26
CA ALA A 134 -0.62 -12.73 -0.23
C ALA A 134 -1.75 -12.04 -1.00
N ILE A 135 -1.81 -10.73 -0.82
CA ILE A 135 -2.75 -9.83 -1.48
C ILE A 135 -1.98 -9.01 -2.52
N PRO A 136 -2.56 -8.70 -3.67
CA PRO A 136 -1.92 -7.88 -4.68
C PRO A 136 -1.67 -6.43 -4.22
N LEU A 137 -0.51 -5.90 -4.59
CA LEU A 137 -0.31 -4.49 -4.85
C LEU A 137 -0.77 -4.24 -6.29
N ILE A 138 -2.01 -3.78 -6.45
CA ILE A 138 -2.66 -3.65 -7.77
C ILE A 138 -1.80 -2.82 -8.73
N GLY A 139 -1.53 -3.37 -9.90
CA GLY A 139 -0.86 -2.71 -11.01
C GLY A 139 -1.35 -3.25 -12.35
N TYR A 140 -0.77 -2.77 -13.44
CA TYR A 140 -1.29 -3.05 -14.77
C TYR A 140 -1.19 -4.52 -15.19
N ASP A 141 -0.23 -5.26 -14.64
CA ASP A 141 0.03 -6.67 -14.95
C ASP A 141 -0.36 -7.61 -13.80
N THR A 142 -1.03 -7.09 -12.78
CA THR A 142 -1.39 -7.89 -11.60
C THR A 142 -2.51 -8.87 -11.92
N GLU A 143 -2.35 -10.12 -11.52
CA GLU A 143 -3.42 -11.12 -11.56
C GLU A 143 -4.20 -11.06 -10.25
N LEU A 144 -5.51 -10.84 -10.34
CA LEU A 144 -6.38 -10.85 -9.16
C LEU A 144 -6.55 -12.29 -8.65
N SER A 145 -6.81 -12.43 -7.36
CA SER A 145 -7.23 -13.70 -6.79
C SER A 145 -8.61 -14.14 -7.33
N SER A 146 -8.97 -15.39 -7.07
CA SER A 146 -10.31 -15.90 -7.34
C SER A 146 -11.06 -16.19 -6.04
N GLY A 147 -12.35 -16.53 -6.14
CA GLY A 147 -13.20 -16.74 -4.97
C GLY A 147 -13.37 -15.46 -4.14
N LEU A 148 -13.57 -15.63 -2.84
CA LEU A 148 -13.90 -14.55 -1.92
C LEU A 148 -12.84 -13.46 -1.88
N GLU A 149 -11.55 -13.80 -1.97
CA GLU A 149 -10.49 -12.79 -1.98
C GLU A 149 -10.56 -11.94 -3.26
N GLY A 150 -10.75 -12.59 -4.41
CA GLY A 150 -10.93 -11.88 -5.68
C GLY A 150 -12.17 -10.97 -5.69
N ASP A 151 -13.23 -11.34 -4.99
CA ASP A 151 -14.44 -10.51 -4.86
C ASP A 151 -14.17 -9.27 -3.99
N ILE A 152 -13.37 -9.40 -2.92
CA ILE A 152 -12.93 -8.26 -2.10
C ILE A 152 -12.07 -7.30 -2.93
N GLU A 153 -11.08 -7.85 -3.66
CA GLU A 153 -10.19 -7.07 -4.53
C GLU A 153 -10.98 -6.25 -5.56
N LYS A 154 -11.91 -6.89 -6.29
CA LYS A 154 -12.76 -6.22 -7.28
C LYS A 154 -13.64 -5.15 -6.66
N LYS A 155 -14.30 -5.45 -5.55
CA LYS A 155 -15.16 -4.49 -4.87
C LYS A 155 -14.39 -3.24 -4.45
N ILE A 156 -13.18 -3.38 -3.92
CA ILE A 156 -12.37 -2.22 -3.52
C ILE A 156 -11.90 -1.43 -4.74
N MET A 157 -11.56 -2.10 -5.84
CA MET A 157 -11.26 -1.42 -7.10
C MET A 157 -12.48 -0.66 -7.65
N GLU A 158 -13.69 -1.24 -7.55
CA GLU A 158 -14.95 -0.59 -7.94
C GLU A 158 -15.26 0.61 -7.04
N ASP A 159 -15.12 0.48 -5.71
CA ASP A 159 -15.33 1.56 -4.73
C ASP A 159 -14.39 2.76 -4.99
N GLU A 160 -13.18 2.48 -5.48
CA GLU A 160 -12.16 3.47 -5.81
C GLU A 160 -12.26 3.97 -7.27
N GLU A 161 -13.19 3.42 -8.05
CA GLU A 161 -13.39 3.71 -9.48
C GLU A 161 -12.12 3.50 -10.34
N ILE A 162 -11.31 2.51 -9.98
CA ILE A 162 -10.04 2.21 -10.65
C ILE A 162 -10.05 0.88 -11.39
N ASN A 163 -9.22 0.82 -12.43
CA ASN A 163 -8.92 -0.38 -13.20
C ASN A 163 -7.42 -0.61 -13.26
N LYS A 164 -6.98 -1.84 -13.54
CA LYS A 164 -5.55 -2.17 -13.68
C LYS A 164 -4.83 -1.28 -14.70
N LYS A 165 -5.50 -0.91 -15.81
CA LYS A 165 -4.95 -0.04 -16.85
C LYS A 165 -4.56 1.35 -16.35
N ASP A 166 -5.17 1.83 -15.27
CA ASP A 166 -4.92 3.16 -14.73
C ASP A 166 -3.53 3.23 -14.06
N PHE A 167 -2.96 2.07 -13.72
CA PHE A 167 -1.56 1.95 -13.27
C PHE A 167 -0.56 1.89 -14.43
N ASN A 168 -1.02 1.86 -15.69
CA ASN A 168 -0.21 2.02 -16.88
C ASN A 168 -0.40 3.45 -17.44
N LEU A 169 0.18 4.42 -16.73
CA LEU A 169 0.04 5.83 -17.06
C LEU A 169 0.62 6.10 -18.45
N SER A 170 -0.27 6.31 -19.42
CA SER A 170 0.05 6.46 -20.84
C SER A 170 0.89 7.69 -21.16
N SER A 171 0.85 8.70 -20.28
CA SER A 171 1.54 9.97 -20.49
C SER A 171 2.96 10.01 -19.96
N ASP A 172 3.35 9.11 -19.04
CA ASP A 172 4.73 8.85 -18.70
C ASP A 172 4.95 7.36 -18.39
N ARG A 173 5.48 6.63 -19.38
CA ARG A 173 5.86 5.20 -19.24
C ARG A 173 6.79 4.93 -18.06
N ARG A 174 7.48 5.94 -17.52
CA ARG A 174 8.36 5.81 -16.35
C ARG A 174 7.60 5.71 -15.03
N MET A 175 6.31 6.07 -15.01
CA MET A 175 5.43 6.06 -13.84
C MET A 175 4.47 4.86 -13.80
N GLY A 176 4.54 3.95 -14.78
CA GLY A 176 3.75 2.73 -14.77
C GLY A 176 4.22 1.76 -13.67
N SER A 177 3.26 1.11 -13.00
CA SER A 177 3.51 0.07 -12.00
C SER A 177 2.86 -1.24 -12.40
N SER A 178 3.65 -2.29 -12.63
CA SER A 178 3.16 -3.64 -12.95
C SER A 178 2.34 -4.24 -11.82
N GLY A 179 2.58 -3.75 -10.60
CA GLY A 179 2.08 -4.34 -9.37
C GLY A 179 2.99 -5.46 -8.88
N ASP A 180 2.59 -6.05 -7.76
CA ASP A 180 3.31 -7.10 -7.04
C ASP A 180 2.33 -7.81 -6.09
N TYR A 181 2.82 -8.72 -5.24
CA TYR A 181 2.06 -9.33 -4.15
C TYR A 181 2.75 -9.12 -2.82
N ARG A 182 1.97 -8.99 -1.75
CA ARG A 182 2.48 -8.83 -0.39
C ARG A 182 1.77 -9.78 0.55
N ILE A 183 2.54 -10.51 1.36
CA ILE A 183 1.99 -11.41 2.37
C ILE A 183 1.15 -10.64 3.40
N ILE A 184 0.09 -11.28 3.88
CA ILE A 184 -0.92 -10.61 4.73
C ILE A 184 -0.52 -10.51 6.20
N SER A 185 0.43 -11.35 6.65
CA SER A 185 0.80 -11.44 8.06
C SER A 185 2.22 -11.97 8.25
N VAL A 186 2.80 -11.57 9.38
CA VAL A 186 4.15 -11.95 9.81
C VAL A 186 4.16 -12.16 11.32
N LEU A 187 5.09 -12.97 11.82
CA LEU A 187 5.37 -13.07 13.25
C LEU A 187 6.78 -12.55 13.54
N PRO A 188 6.99 -11.84 14.66
CA PRO A 188 8.34 -11.42 15.06
C PRO A 188 9.20 -12.63 15.42
N VAL A 189 10.47 -12.59 15.00
CA VAL A 189 11.47 -13.60 15.35
C VAL A 189 12.16 -13.21 16.65
N ASP A 190 12.41 -14.19 17.52
CA ASP A 190 13.10 -14.02 18.81
C ASP A 190 12.47 -12.92 19.69
N PHE A 191 11.13 -12.84 19.68
CA PHE A 191 10.38 -11.86 20.48
C PHE A 191 10.59 -12.09 21.98
N LYS A 192 11.01 -11.04 22.70
CA LYS A 192 11.25 -11.05 24.15
C LYS A 192 10.83 -9.72 24.76
N ILE A 193 10.15 -9.77 25.91
CA ILE A 193 9.99 -8.63 26.81
C ILE A 193 11.22 -8.63 27.74
N ILE A 194 12.06 -7.61 27.65
CA ILE A 194 13.35 -7.53 28.38
C ILE A 194 13.33 -6.50 29.51
N GLY A 195 12.17 -5.92 29.80
CA GLY A 195 11.97 -4.96 30.88
C GLY A 195 10.71 -4.12 30.68
N LYS A 196 10.45 -3.19 31.60
CA LYS A 196 9.33 -2.25 31.49
C LYS A 196 9.48 -1.43 30.20
N ASN A 197 8.49 -1.50 29.32
CA ASN A 197 8.45 -0.84 28.02
C ASN A 197 9.65 -1.17 27.11
N LYS A 198 10.28 -2.34 27.29
CA LYS A 198 11.40 -2.79 26.46
C LYS A 198 11.09 -4.15 25.88
N ILE A 199 11.03 -4.21 24.55
CA ILE A 199 10.90 -5.45 23.78
C ILE A 199 12.07 -5.59 22.81
N LYS A 200 12.45 -6.83 22.53
CA LYS A 200 13.46 -7.21 21.54
C LYS A 200 12.83 -8.20 20.58
N PHE A 201 13.00 -7.97 19.28
CA PHE A 201 12.54 -8.86 18.22
C PHE A 201 13.30 -8.56 16.93
N SER A 202 13.20 -9.45 15.96
CA SER A 202 13.68 -9.26 14.58
C SER A 202 12.51 -9.38 13.60
N LEU A 203 12.57 -8.65 12.49
CA LEU A 203 11.57 -8.67 11.43
C LEU A 203 12.25 -8.89 10.07
N GLY A 204 11.50 -9.47 9.13
CA GLY A 204 11.92 -9.58 7.74
C GLY A 204 12.03 -8.22 7.03
N LYS A 205 12.58 -8.25 5.82
CA LYS A 205 12.78 -7.05 5.00
C LYS A 205 11.42 -6.45 4.62
N GLY A 206 11.31 -5.12 4.69
CA GLY A 206 10.08 -4.41 4.31
C GLY A 206 8.94 -4.51 5.34
N VAL A 207 9.18 -5.08 6.52
CA VAL A 207 8.24 -5.07 7.65
C VAL A 207 8.62 -3.95 8.62
N TYR A 208 7.65 -3.13 8.99
CA TYR A 208 7.86 -1.99 9.87
C TYR A 208 7.63 -2.35 11.33
N ALA A 209 8.56 -1.96 12.21
CA ALA A 209 8.43 -2.16 13.65
C ALA A 209 7.17 -1.48 14.24
N THR A 210 6.75 -0.35 13.66
CA THR A 210 5.53 0.37 14.05
C THR A 210 4.28 -0.46 13.82
N SER A 211 4.22 -1.29 12.78
CA SER A 211 3.10 -2.20 12.54
C SER A 211 2.97 -3.23 13.66
N LEU A 212 4.09 -3.76 14.15
CA LEU A 212 4.09 -4.68 15.30
C LEU A 212 3.70 -3.96 16.60
N LEU A 213 4.33 -2.81 16.88
CA LEU A 213 4.08 -2.03 18.10
C LEU A 213 2.62 -1.60 18.23
N ARG A 214 1.98 -1.26 17.11
CA ARG A 214 0.57 -0.91 17.06
C ARG A 214 -0.32 -2.00 17.68
N GLU A 215 -0.03 -3.27 17.42
CA GLU A 215 -0.81 -4.39 17.95
C GLU A 215 -0.65 -4.54 19.47
N PHE A 216 0.52 -4.20 20.02
CA PHE A 216 0.76 -4.18 21.47
C PHE A 216 0.22 -2.93 22.17
N ILE A 217 0.13 -1.79 21.49
CA ILE A 217 -0.34 -0.53 22.08
C ILE A 217 -1.87 -0.44 22.03
N LYS A 218 -2.50 -0.90 20.94
CA LYS A 218 -3.96 -0.90 20.79
C LYS A 218 -4.62 -2.10 21.48
N GLY A 219 -3.97 -3.24 21.50
CA GLY A 219 -4.37 -4.34 22.37
C GLY A 219 -3.99 -3.96 23.78
N ASN A 220 -4.96 -3.58 24.62
CA ASN A 220 -4.73 -3.45 26.06
C ASN A 220 -4.09 -4.75 26.55
N LEU A 221 -2.78 -4.72 26.83
CA LEU A 221 -2.06 -5.82 27.45
C LEU A 221 -2.59 -5.96 28.89
N ASN A 222 -3.61 -6.80 29.06
CA ASN A 222 -3.88 -7.53 30.30
C ASN A 222 -3.27 -8.92 30.17
#